data_AF-A0A8J7DM76-F1
#
_entry.id   AF-A0A8J7DM76-F1
#
_cell.length_a   1.000
_cell.length_b   1.000
_cell.length_c   1.000
_cell.angle_alpha   90.00
_cell.angle_beta   90.00
_cell.angle_gamma   90.00
#
_symmetry.space_group_name_H-M   'P 1'
#
loop_
_entity.id
_entity.type
_entity.pdbx_description
1 polymer ?
#
loop_
_entity_poly.entity_id
_entity_poly.type
_entity_poly.pdbx_seq_one_letter_code
_entity_poly.pdbx_strand_id
1 'polypeptide(L)'
;MKSSLWAITLSQTSEESLEERVALIADYLAKTYKDAQWEISDLDATGKQGGRLTLQLNDEQQLYLSSSEFLAILKEDGQVIDLDAAMLLSRQPLFKIIIQDGYSVDILGRGKLLPSDVLGAYQTSDPKLFLWKQIDGSGRIKLVCENRRCSAVADLNR
;
A
#
# COMPACT_ATOMS: atom_id res chain seq x y z
N MET A 1 -22.72 1.16 -9.12
CA MET A 1 -21.77 0.27 -9.84
C MET A 1 -20.83 -0.34 -8.81
N LYS A 2 -20.69 -1.68 -8.77
CA LYS A 2 -19.73 -2.33 -7.86
C LYS A 2 -18.33 -1.86 -8.25
N SER A 3 -17.59 -1.22 -7.34
CA SER A 3 -16.18 -0.91 -7.58
C SER A 3 -15.44 -2.23 -7.74
N SER A 4 -14.92 -2.53 -8.93
CA SER A 4 -14.05 -3.68 -9.14
C SER A 4 -12.76 -3.44 -8.37
N LEU A 5 -12.49 -4.29 -7.38
CA LEU A 5 -11.16 -4.43 -6.81
C LEU A 5 -10.29 -5.17 -7.83
N TRP A 6 -9.05 -4.75 -7.95
CA TRP A 6 -8.03 -5.44 -8.72
C TRP A 6 -6.77 -5.57 -7.86
N ALA A 7 -5.98 -6.58 -8.18
CA ALA A 7 -4.70 -6.86 -7.54
C ALA A 7 -3.72 -7.31 -8.62
N ILE A 8 -2.49 -6.85 -8.51
CA ILE A 8 -1.39 -7.22 -9.39
C ILE A 8 -0.14 -7.43 -8.56
N THR A 9 0.74 -8.29 -9.06
CA THR A 9 2.09 -8.46 -8.55
C THR A 9 3.05 -7.90 -9.59
N LEU A 10 3.88 -6.94 -9.22
CA LEU A 10 4.88 -6.38 -10.11
C LEU A 10 5.90 -7.44 -10.48
N SER A 11 6.32 -7.45 -11.75
CA SER A 11 7.37 -8.33 -12.24
C SER A 11 8.65 -7.53 -12.37
N GLN A 12 9.71 -7.96 -11.69
CA GLN A 12 11.02 -7.35 -11.85
C GLN A 12 11.54 -7.63 -13.26
N THR A 13 12.01 -6.58 -13.94
CA THR A 13 12.77 -6.70 -15.19
C THR A 13 14.25 -6.49 -14.88
N SER A 14 15.15 -6.93 -15.76
CA SER A 14 16.60 -6.82 -15.53
C SER A 14 17.14 -5.38 -15.53
N GLU A 15 16.31 -4.40 -15.92
CA GLU A 15 16.70 -3.01 -16.14
C GLU A 15 16.24 -2.05 -15.04
N GLU A 16 15.43 -2.51 -14.07
CA GLU A 16 14.90 -1.66 -13.00
C GLU A 16 14.82 -2.38 -11.65
N SER A 17 14.91 -1.61 -10.57
CA SER A 17 14.59 -2.11 -9.24
C SER A 17 13.09 -2.00 -8.95
N LEU A 18 12.59 -2.86 -8.06
CA LEU A 18 11.18 -2.83 -7.65
C LEU A 18 10.87 -1.54 -6.87
N GLU A 19 11.84 -1.03 -6.11
CA GLU A 19 11.75 0.19 -5.32
C GLU A 19 11.55 1.42 -6.21
N GLU A 20 12.32 1.53 -7.30
CA GLU A 20 12.14 2.59 -8.30
C GLU A 20 10.75 2.54 -8.92
N ARG A 21 10.27 1.33 -9.25
CA ARG A 21 8.94 1.12 -9.81
C ARG A 21 7.84 1.52 -8.82
N VAL A 22 7.97 1.14 -7.55
CA VAL A 22 7.03 1.55 -6.50
C VAL A 22 7.05 3.07 -6.31
N ALA A 23 8.22 3.70 -6.34
CA ALA A 23 8.35 5.14 -6.23
C ALA A 23 7.66 5.88 -7.40
N LEU A 24 7.75 5.36 -8.63
CA LEU A 24 7.02 5.89 -9.79
C LEU A 24 5.51 5.79 -9.61
N ILE A 25 5.02 4.66 -9.11
CA ILE A 25 3.59 4.44 -8.85
C ILE A 25 3.11 5.38 -7.75
N ALA A 26 3.85 5.48 -6.64
CA ALA A 26 3.53 6.38 -5.54
C ALA A 26 3.53 7.85 -6.00
N ASP A 27 4.46 8.26 -6.86
CA ASP A 27 4.53 9.61 -7.41
C ASP A 27 3.34 9.92 -8.35
N TYR A 28 2.97 8.97 -9.21
CA TYR A 28 1.77 9.07 -10.04
C TYR A 28 0.50 9.22 -9.18
N LEU A 29 0.36 8.40 -8.14
CA LEU A 29 -0.76 8.46 -7.22
C LEU A 29 -0.81 9.79 -6.47
N ALA A 30 0.33 10.29 -5.97
CA ALA A 30 0.43 11.58 -5.29
C ALA A 30 -0.02 12.75 -6.18
N LYS A 31 0.35 12.73 -7.46
CA LYS A 31 -0.06 13.74 -8.45
C LYS A 31 -1.55 13.67 -8.78
N THR A 32 -2.11 12.45 -8.80
CA THR A 32 -3.52 12.18 -9.13
C THR A 32 -4.45 12.51 -7.96
N TYR A 33 -4.03 12.21 -6.72
CA TYR A 33 -4.84 12.31 -5.51
C TYR A 33 -4.16 13.21 -4.47
N LYS A 34 -4.21 14.53 -4.70
CA LYS A 34 -3.46 15.53 -3.92
C LYS A 34 -3.76 15.55 -2.41
N ASP A 35 -5.01 15.23 -2.04
CA ASP A 35 -5.46 15.23 -0.64
C ASP A 35 -5.36 13.85 0.03
N ALA A 36 -4.72 12.89 -0.64
CA ALA A 36 -4.54 11.55 -0.10
C ALA A 36 -3.39 11.48 0.90
N GLN A 37 -3.55 10.59 1.89
CA GLN A 37 -2.54 10.26 2.89
C GLN A 37 -2.25 8.76 2.84
N TRP A 38 -1.07 8.38 3.28
CA TRP A 38 -0.67 6.98 3.39
C TRP A 38 -0.81 6.53 4.84
N GLU A 39 -1.66 5.53 5.08
CA GLU A 39 -1.70 4.80 6.34
C GLU A 39 -0.72 3.63 6.25
N ILE A 40 0.27 3.60 7.13
CA ILE A 40 1.27 2.55 7.21
C ILE A 40 0.83 1.57 8.30
N SER A 41 0.55 0.34 7.89
CA SER A 41 0.11 -0.74 8.79
C SER A 41 1.28 -1.62 9.23
N ASP A 42 2.30 -1.75 8.39
CA ASP A 42 3.56 -2.43 8.70
C ASP A 42 4.71 -1.73 7.96
N LEU A 43 5.89 -1.66 8.59
CA LEU A 43 7.08 -1.06 8.04
C LEU A 43 8.34 -1.58 8.74
N ASP A 44 9.17 -2.32 8.02
CA ASP A 44 10.55 -2.60 8.39
C ASP A 44 11.49 -1.98 7.35
N ALA A 45 12.40 -1.13 7.81
CA ALA A 45 13.16 -0.26 6.93
C ALA A 45 14.57 0.00 7.46
N THR A 46 15.59 -0.22 6.61
CA THR A 46 17.00 -0.11 7.00
C THR A 46 17.59 1.31 6.90
N GLY A 47 16.98 2.22 6.14
CA GLY A 47 17.41 3.61 6.00
C GLY A 47 17.21 4.41 7.27
N LYS A 48 17.84 5.59 7.35
CA LYS A 48 17.76 6.46 8.52
C LYS A 48 16.35 6.99 8.73
N GLN A 49 15.68 7.44 7.67
CA GLN A 49 14.31 7.92 7.78
C GLN A 49 13.36 6.75 7.97
N GLY A 50 13.54 5.68 7.19
CA GLY A 50 12.79 4.44 7.32
C GLY A 50 12.82 3.85 8.74
N GLY A 51 14.01 3.61 9.28
CA GLY A 51 14.19 3.03 10.61
C GLY A 51 13.64 3.91 11.74
N ARG A 52 13.70 5.24 11.61
CA ARG A 52 13.03 6.15 12.55
C ARG A 52 11.51 5.94 12.55
N LEU A 53 10.91 5.78 11.37
CA LEU A 53 9.48 5.58 11.21
C LEU A 53 9.04 4.18 11.62
N THR A 54 9.87 3.15 11.40
CA THR A 54 9.67 1.81 11.97
C THR A 54 9.58 1.87 13.50
N LEU A 55 10.52 2.57 14.16
CA LEU A 55 10.48 2.76 15.61
C LEU A 55 9.20 3.51 16.04
N GLN A 56 8.85 4.58 15.34
CA GLN A 56 7.62 5.33 15.63
C GLN A 56 6.36 4.46 15.48
N LEU A 57 6.26 3.66 14.41
CA LEU A 57 5.12 2.77 14.19
C LEU A 57 4.99 1.72 15.31
N ASN A 58 6.13 1.16 15.76
CA ASN A 58 6.15 0.21 16.87
C ASN A 58 5.65 0.81 18.18
N ASP A 59 5.92 2.11 18.42
CA ASP A 59 5.48 2.82 19.62
C ASP A 59 4.02 3.30 19.52
N GLU A 60 3.61 3.85 18.39
CA GLU A 60 2.32 4.53 18.21
C GLU A 60 1.20 3.62 17.64
N GLN A 61 1.54 2.44 17.11
CA GLN A 61 0.65 1.47 16.43
C GLN A 61 -0.08 2.00 15.17
N GLN A 62 0.02 3.30 14.88
CA GLN A 62 -0.55 3.91 13.68
C GLN A 62 0.39 4.98 13.17
N LEU A 63 0.68 4.95 11.87
CA LEU A 63 1.51 5.95 11.23
C LEU A 63 0.82 6.45 9.96
N TYR A 64 0.65 7.77 9.86
CA TYR A 64 0.10 8.43 8.68
C TYR A 64 1.15 9.34 8.07
N LEU A 65 1.38 9.19 6.78
CA LEU A 65 2.37 9.95 6.03
C LEU A 65 1.71 10.76 4.93
N SER A 66 2.21 11.97 4.70
CA SER A 66 1.98 12.66 3.44
C SER A 66 2.61 11.90 2.27
N SER A 67 2.14 12.14 1.05
CA SER A 67 2.74 11.55 -0.15
C SER A 67 4.23 11.91 -0.30
N SER A 68 4.65 13.10 0.13
CA SER A 68 6.06 13.50 0.13
C SER A 68 6.91 12.71 1.11
N GLU A 69 6.41 12.45 2.32
CA GLU A 69 7.12 11.65 3.31
C GLU A 69 7.21 10.19 2.88
N PHE A 70 6.11 9.65 2.35
CA PHE A 70 6.08 8.29 1.81
C PHE A 70 7.10 8.11 0.67
N LEU A 71 7.14 9.05 -0.28
CA LEU A 71 8.12 9.04 -1.36
C LEU A 71 9.56 9.18 -0.88
N ALA A 72 9.81 9.92 0.19
CA ALA A 72 11.15 10.09 0.74
C ALA A 72 11.71 8.77 1.28
N ILE A 73 10.87 7.92 1.89
CA ILE A 73 11.28 6.59 2.37
C ILE A 73 11.63 5.70 1.20
N LEU A 74 10.79 5.66 0.16
CA LEU A 74 10.99 4.82 -1.02
C LEU A 74 12.24 5.19 -1.84
N LYS A 75 12.75 6.41 -1.67
CA LYS A 75 13.90 6.95 -2.41
C LYS A 75 15.16 7.07 -1.56
N GLU A 76 15.15 6.58 -0.33
CA GLU A 76 16.32 6.60 0.54
C GLU A 76 17.39 5.64 -0.01
N ASP A 77 18.64 6.11 -0.14
CA ASP A 77 19.72 5.32 -0.74
C ASP A 77 20.12 4.13 0.17
N GLY A 78 20.31 2.96 -0.43
CA GLY A 78 20.60 1.72 0.29
C GLY A 78 19.46 1.18 1.17
N GLN A 79 18.24 1.70 1.00
CA GLN A 79 17.04 1.26 1.71
C GLN A 79 16.62 -0.14 1.26
N VAL A 80 16.38 -1.02 2.23
CA VAL A 80 15.64 -2.27 2.05
C VAL A 80 14.36 -2.14 2.87
N ILE A 81 13.21 -2.34 2.23
CA ILE A 81 11.91 -2.07 2.83
C ILE A 81 10.99 -3.30 2.75
N ASP A 82 10.39 -3.64 3.90
CA ASP A 82 9.17 -4.43 3.98
C ASP A 82 8.05 -3.48 4.43
N LEU A 83 6.89 -3.54 3.76
CA LEU A 83 5.87 -2.49 3.87
C LEU A 83 4.47 -3.02 3.60
N ASP A 84 3.52 -2.63 4.45
CA ASP A 84 2.09 -2.67 4.17
C ASP A 84 1.51 -1.25 4.31
N ALA A 85 1.20 -0.61 3.18
CA ALA A 85 0.71 0.78 3.13
C ALA A 85 -0.58 0.92 2.32
N ALA A 86 -1.56 1.64 2.86
CA ALA A 86 -2.80 1.98 2.18
C ALA A 86 -2.90 3.48 1.90
N MET A 87 -3.19 3.85 0.67
CA MET A 87 -3.49 5.23 0.31
C MET A 87 -4.96 5.52 0.60
N LEU A 88 -5.22 6.48 1.48
CA LEU A 88 -6.54 6.90 1.91
C LEU A 88 -6.94 8.22 1.23
N LEU A 89 -8.12 8.25 0.62
CA LEU A 89 -8.77 9.48 0.16
C LEU A 89 -10.07 9.68 0.94
N SER A 90 -10.22 10.82 1.63
CA SER A 90 -11.35 11.06 2.54
C SER A 90 -11.58 9.91 3.53
N ARG A 91 -10.48 9.38 4.09
CA ARG A 91 -10.40 8.20 4.98
C ARG A 91 -10.73 6.86 4.34
N GLN A 92 -11.09 6.79 3.05
CA GLN A 92 -11.36 5.52 2.39
C GLN A 92 -10.11 5.00 1.67
N PRO A 93 -9.71 3.74 1.89
CA PRO A 93 -8.59 3.15 1.17
C PRO A 93 -8.92 2.97 -0.30
N LEU A 94 -8.09 3.55 -1.15
CA LEU A 94 -8.24 3.55 -2.60
C LEU A 94 -7.21 2.64 -3.27
N PHE A 95 -5.97 2.68 -2.78
CA PHE A 95 -4.87 1.82 -3.21
C PHE A 95 -4.17 1.22 -2.01
N LYS A 96 -3.53 0.07 -2.21
CA LYS A 96 -2.64 -0.56 -1.24
C LYS A 96 -1.39 -1.04 -1.94
N ILE A 97 -0.25 -0.83 -1.31
CA ILE A 97 1.06 -1.31 -1.73
C ILE A 97 1.57 -2.22 -0.63
N ILE A 98 1.98 -3.42 -1.01
CA ILE A 98 2.57 -4.41 -0.11
C ILE A 98 3.93 -4.78 -0.71
N ILE A 99 5.00 -4.57 0.03
CA ILE A 99 6.36 -4.96 -0.34
C ILE A 99 6.79 -6.04 0.64
N GLN A 100 7.11 -7.24 0.17
CA GLN A 100 7.51 -8.37 1.03
C GLN A 100 8.91 -8.83 0.64
N ASP A 101 9.76 -8.99 1.66
CA ASP A 101 11.12 -9.52 1.55
C ASP A 101 12.01 -8.77 0.54
N GLY A 102 11.64 -7.57 0.09
CA GLY A 102 12.34 -6.81 -0.95
C GLY A 102 12.27 -7.40 -2.38
N TYR A 103 11.51 -8.48 -2.60
CA TYR A 103 11.44 -9.15 -3.91
C TYR A 103 10.02 -9.27 -4.48
N SER A 104 9.00 -9.08 -3.65
CA SER A 104 7.61 -9.11 -4.10
C SER A 104 6.95 -7.78 -3.83
N VAL A 105 6.31 -7.20 -4.85
CA VAL A 105 5.47 -6.02 -4.69
C VAL A 105 4.08 -6.32 -5.22
N ASP A 106 3.11 -6.32 -4.33
CA ASP A 106 1.70 -6.39 -4.67
C ASP A 106 1.05 -5.02 -4.59
N ILE A 107 0.25 -4.72 -5.61
CA ILE A 107 -0.51 -3.49 -5.69
C ILE A 107 -1.97 -3.82 -5.88
N LEU A 108 -2.78 -3.22 -5.03
CA LEU A 108 -4.20 -3.38 -5.04
C LEU A 108 -4.86 -2.03 -5.24
N GLY A 109 -5.96 -2.00 -5.97
CA GLY A 109 -6.68 -0.77 -6.24
C GLY A 109 -8.17 -0.96 -6.43
N ARG A 110 -8.91 0.13 -6.24
CA ARG A 110 -10.34 0.21 -6.54
C ARG A 110 -10.58 0.96 -7.84
N GLY A 111 -11.45 0.43 -8.68
CA GLY A 111 -11.89 1.10 -9.90
C GLY A 111 -11.06 0.69 -11.11
N LYS A 112 -10.55 1.68 -11.86
CA LYS A 112 -9.74 1.42 -13.06
C LYS A 112 -8.32 1.03 -12.66
N LEU A 113 -7.74 0.12 -13.45
CA LEU A 113 -6.32 -0.22 -13.34
C LEU A 113 -5.47 1.02 -13.68
N LEU A 114 -4.30 1.13 -13.07
CA LEU A 114 -3.34 2.19 -13.38
C LEU A 114 -2.82 2.05 -14.83
N PRO A 115 -2.39 3.14 -15.47
CA PRO A 115 -1.80 3.10 -16.80
C PRO A 115 -0.59 2.15 -16.86
N SER A 116 -0.42 1.44 -17.97
CA SER A 116 0.63 0.43 -18.13
C SER A 116 2.04 1.02 -18.16
N ASP A 117 2.20 2.26 -18.62
CA ASP A 117 3.44 3.03 -18.57
C ASP A 117 3.87 3.36 -17.13
N VAL A 118 2.92 3.45 -16.21
CA VAL A 118 3.20 3.61 -14.77
C VAL A 118 3.52 2.26 -14.13
N LEU A 119 2.68 1.24 -14.38
CA LEU A 119 2.80 -0.08 -13.75
C LEU A 119 4.01 -0.90 -14.23
N GLY A 120 4.41 -0.77 -15.49
CA GLY A 120 5.41 -1.65 -16.08
C GLY A 120 4.90 -3.08 -16.27
N ALA A 121 5.79 -4.07 -16.14
CA ALA A 121 5.45 -5.48 -16.25
C ALA A 121 4.79 -5.97 -14.94
N TYR A 122 3.66 -6.67 -15.06
CA TYR A 122 2.95 -7.22 -13.91
C TYR A 122 2.18 -8.49 -14.26
N GLN A 123 1.81 -9.24 -13.23
CA GLN A 123 0.85 -10.34 -13.30
C GLN A 123 -0.41 -9.98 -12.53
N THR A 124 -1.57 -10.42 -13.03
CA THR A 124 -2.83 -10.22 -12.31
C THR A 124 -2.98 -11.26 -11.21
N SER A 125 -3.38 -10.81 -10.03
CA SER A 125 -3.61 -11.65 -8.85
C SER A 125 -5.08 -11.57 -8.43
N ASP A 126 -5.58 -12.60 -7.77
CA ASP A 126 -6.95 -12.57 -7.21
C ASP A 126 -6.97 -11.61 -6.00
N PRO A 127 -7.73 -10.49 -6.05
CA PRO A 127 -7.79 -9.54 -4.94
C PRO A 127 -8.25 -10.16 -3.62
N LYS A 128 -8.91 -11.31 -3.67
CA LYS A 128 -9.39 -12.05 -2.50
C LYS A 128 -8.29 -12.67 -1.65
N LEU A 129 -7.06 -12.76 -2.18
CA LEU A 129 -5.92 -13.28 -1.45
C LEU A 129 -5.35 -12.28 -0.43
N PHE A 130 -5.81 -11.02 -0.47
CA PHE A 130 -5.27 -9.94 0.32
C PHE A 130 -6.26 -9.44 1.38
N LEU A 131 -5.71 -8.94 2.49
CA LEU A 131 -6.48 -8.23 3.51
C LEU A 131 -6.69 -6.78 3.10
N TRP A 132 -7.94 -6.39 2.90
CA TRP A 132 -8.33 -5.03 2.54
C TRP A 132 -9.23 -4.41 3.61
N LYS A 133 -8.85 -3.22 4.11
CA LYS A 133 -9.72 -2.42 5.00
C LYS A 133 -10.87 -1.83 4.18
N GLN A 134 -12.11 -2.05 4.60
CA GLN A 134 -13.29 -1.43 4.00
C GLN A 134 -14.01 -0.63 5.08
N ILE A 135 -14.19 0.67 4.87
CA ILE A 135 -15.03 1.47 5.75
C ILE A 135 -16.48 1.31 5.30
N ASP A 136 -17.34 0.83 6.18
CA ASP A 136 -18.77 0.74 5.88
C ASP A 136 -19.46 2.11 6.01
N GLY A 137 -20.72 2.20 5.58
CA GLY A 137 -21.50 3.44 5.64
C GLY A 137 -21.74 3.98 7.06
N SER A 138 -21.34 3.25 8.11
CA SER A 138 -21.40 3.67 9.51
C SER A 138 -20.06 4.16 10.06
N GLY A 139 -19.01 4.19 9.23
CA GLY A 139 -17.67 4.60 9.63
C GLY A 139 -16.87 3.51 10.34
N ARG A 140 -17.37 2.27 10.40
CA ARG A 140 -16.63 1.14 10.99
C ARG A 140 -15.67 0.55 9.98
N ILE A 141 -14.47 0.20 10.46
CA ILE A 141 -13.48 -0.53 9.67
C ILE A 141 -13.87 -2.01 9.66
N LYS A 142 -14.15 -2.53 8.48
CA LYS A 142 -14.33 -3.95 8.23
C LYS A 142 -13.13 -4.47 7.46
N LEU A 143 -12.40 -5.44 8.02
CA LEU A 143 -11.45 -6.22 7.23
C LEU A 143 -12.25 -7.16 6.33
N VAL A 144 -12.04 -7.05 5.03
CA VAL A 144 -12.77 -7.86 4.05
C VAL A 144 -11.78 -8.75 3.30
N CYS A 145 -11.96 -10.05 3.48
CA CYS A 145 -11.54 -11.08 2.55
C CYS A 145 -12.80 -11.71 1.96
N GLU A 146 -12.90 -11.78 0.63
CA GLU A 146 -14.12 -12.21 -0.04
C GLU A 146 -14.35 -13.74 0.00
N ASN A 147 -13.46 -14.51 0.65
CA ASN A 147 -13.63 -15.94 0.92
C ASN A 147 -13.55 -16.26 2.42
N ARG A 148 -14.35 -17.24 2.86
CA ARG A 148 -14.62 -17.65 4.27
C ARG A 148 -13.40 -18.13 5.11
N ARG A 149 -12.16 -17.75 4.80
CA ARG A 149 -10.95 -18.24 5.48
C ARG A 149 -10.15 -17.20 6.26
N CYS A 150 -10.57 -15.94 6.32
CA CYS A 150 -9.96 -14.97 7.23
C CYS A 150 -10.95 -14.63 8.35
N SER A 151 -10.81 -15.33 9.46
CA SER A 151 -11.51 -15.03 10.71
C SER A 151 -10.73 -13.95 11.45
N ALA A 152 -11.06 -12.68 11.27
CA ALA A 152 -10.79 -11.64 12.25
C ALA A 152 -11.74 -10.47 12.03
N VAL A 153 -12.90 -10.52 12.71
CA VAL A 153 -13.64 -9.30 13.03
C VAL A 153 -12.93 -8.72 14.24
N ALA A 154 -11.97 -7.82 14.00
CA ALA A 154 -11.49 -6.95 15.06
C ALA A 154 -12.41 -5.72 15.07
N ASP A 155 -13.37 -5.69 15.99
CA ASP A 155 -14.04 -4.45 16.37
C ASP A 155 -12.99 -3.52 17.00
N LEU A 156 -12.35 -2.69 16.18
CA LEU A 156 -11.54 -1.56 16.66
C LEU A 156 -12.49 -0.46 17.12
N ASN A 157 -13.13 -0.69 18.26
CA ASN A 157 -13.71 0.35 19.10
C ASN A 157 -12.88 0.42 20.39
N ARG A 158 -11.96 1.38 20.45
CA ARG A 158 -11.60 2.03 21.70
C ARG A 158 -11.03 3.41 21.44
#